data_AF-A0A1F2RAA2-F1
#
_entry.id   AF-A0A1F2RAA2-F1
#
_cell.length_a   1.000
_cell.length_b   1.000
_cell.length_c   1.000
_cell.angle_alpha   90.00
_cell.angle_beta   90.00
_cell.angle_gamma   90.00
#
_symmetry.space_group_name_H-M   'P 1'
#
loop_
_entity.id
_entity.type
_entity.pdbx_description
1 polymer ?
#
loop_
_entity_poly.entity_id
_entity_poly.type
_entity_poly.pdbx_seq_one_letter_code
_entity_poly.pdbx_strand_id
1 'polypeptide(L)'
;MGWVIFVAGAVLSWGAYGAFLYLGQTQLGNPLKAMLCVGVAYFLIGVILPVAALSAQGALSGFNTNGLITATIAGALGAIGAGCIIWAFRAGGLPFYVMPLVFGGAPIVNVAISMVIHPPKAAISPMLYVGFLLTSVGAAMVLYFRPTA
;
A
#
# COMPACT_ATOMS: atom_id res chain seq x y z
N MET A 1 -9.22 -18.84 10.65
CA MET A 1 -9.20 -17.36 10.60
C MET A 1 -7.81 -16.75 10.82
N GLY A 2 -6.71 -17.50 10.71
CA GLY A 2 -5.36 -16.97 10.98
C GLY A 2 -4.91 -15.82 10.08
N TRP A 3 -5.42 -15.73 8.84
CA TRP A 3 -5.03 -14.66 7.91
C TRP A 3 -5.43 -13.25 8.37
N VAL A 4 -6.45 -13.13 9.23
CA VAL A 4 -6.93 -11.84 9.76
C VAL A 4 -5.86 -11.15 10.61
N ILE A 5 -4.98 -11.91 11.28
CA ILE A 5 -3.88 -11.32 12.07
C ILE A 5 -2.88 -10.58 11.18
N PHE A 6 -2.61 -11.10 9.98
CA PHE A 6 -1.72 -10.46 9.02
C PHE A 6 -2.38 -9.24 8.38
N VAL A 7 -3.71 -9.25 8.23
CA VAL A 7 -4.46 -8.05 7.84
C VAL A 7 -4.36 -6.97 8.91
N ALA A 8 -4.55 -7.32 10.19
CA ALA A 8 -4.37 -6.38 11.29
C ALA A 8 -2.94 -5.81 11.34
N GLY A 9 -1.92 -6.67 11.14
CA GLY A 9 -0.53 -6.24 11.02
C GLY A 9 -0.33 -5.26 9.85
N ALA A 10 -0.89 -5.56 8.68
CA ALA A 10 -0.82 -4.67 7.52
C ALA A 10 -1.48 -3.31 7.79
N VAL A 11 -2.66 -3.29 8.43
CA VAL A 11 -3.34 -2.04 8.82
C VAL A 11 -2.50 -1.22 9.79
N LEU A 12 -1.89 -1.86 10.79
CA LEU A 12 -1.02 -1.17 11.75
C LEU A 12 0.24 -0.61 11.08
N SER A 13 0.92 -1.42 10.27
CA SER A 13 2.15 -1.00 9.57
C SER A 13 1.89 0.13 8.58
N TRP A 14 0.88 0.00 7.71
CA TRP A 14 0.55 1.05 6.74
C TRP A 14 -0.07 2.29 7.39
N GLY A 15 -0.84 2.14 8.47
CA GLY A 15 -1.35 3.26 9.24
C GLY A 15 -0.25 4.10 9.88
N ALA A 16 0.73 3.43 10.52
CA ALA A 16 1.89 4.11 11.11
C ALA A 16 2.85 4.68 10.05
N TYR A 17 2.99 4.00 8.92
CA TYR A 17 3.92 4.36 7.84
C TYR A 17 3.83 5.83 7.44
N GLY A 18 2.63 6.38 7.21
CA GLY A 18 2.48 7.76 6.75
C GLY A 18 2.98 8.80 7.74
N ALA A 19 2.71 8.59 9.03
CA ALA A 19 3.16 9.48 10.10
C ALA A 19 4.69 9.45 10.23
N PHE A 20 5.28 8.25 10.31
CA PHE A 20 6.73 8.10 10.42
C PHE A 20 7.46 8.53 9.16
N LEU A 21 6.88 8.31 7.97
CA LEU A 21 7.47 8.74 6.71
C LEU A 21 7.51 10.26 6.62
N TYR A 22 6.42 10.95 6.97
CA TYR A 22 6.39 12.41 7.00
C TYR A 22 7.39 12.96 8.02
N LEU A 23 7.46 12.38 9.20
CA LEU A 23 8.44 12.75 10.22
C LEU A 23 9.88 12.55 9.73
N GLY A 24 10.19 11.37 9.18
CA GLY A 24 11.51 11.07 8.65
C GLY A 24 11.89 11.98 7.48
N GLN A 25 10.96 12.26 6.57
CA GLN A 25 11.17 13.16 5.44
C GLN A 25 11.43 14.60 5.89
N THR A 26 10.69 15.10 6.88
CA THR A 26 10.89 16.45 7.41
C THR A 26 12.23 16.56 8.13
N GLN A 27 12.61 15.58 8.96
CA GLN A 27 13.90 15.54 9.65
C GLN A 27 15.09 15.42 8.68
N LEU A 28 14.95 14.65 7.60
CA LEU A 28 16.00 14.48 6.60
C LEU A 28 16.12 15.67 5.64
N GLY A 29 15.10 16.54 5.58
CA GLY A 29 15.03 17.72 4.71
C GLY A 29 15.05 17.42 3.21
N ASN A 30 15.06 16.14 2.81
CA ASN A 30 15.16 15.73 1.41
C ASN A 30 14.36 14.44 1.16
N PRO A 31 13.36 14.47 0.26
CA PRO A 31 12.51 13.31 -0.03
C PRO A 31 13.27 12.14 -0.67
N LEU A 32 14.35 12.39 -1.42
CA LEU A 32 15.17 11.32 -1.98
C LEU A 32 15.91 10.54 -0.88
N LYS A 33 16.32 11.21 0.21
CA LYS A 33 16.92 10.53 1.37
C LYS A 33 15.89 9.63 2.06
N ALA A 34 14.67 10.13 2.26
CA ALA A 34 13.57 9.34 2.81
C ALA A 34 13.23 8.14 1.91
N MET A 35 13.16 8.36 0.59
CA MET A 35 12.92 7.31 -0.40
C MET A 35 14.03 6.25 -0.39
N LEU A 36 15.29 6.67 -0.24
CA LEU A 36 16.41 5.75 -0.10
C LEU A 36 16.26 4.88 1.16
N CYS A 37 15.90 5.46 2.31
CA CYS A 37 15.65 4.71 3.54
C CYS A 37 14.51 3.69 3.38
N VAL A 38 13.42 4.06 2.70
CA VAL A 38 12.31 3.14 2.37
C VAL A 38 12.79 2.02 1.46
N GLY A 39 13.58 2.34 0.43
CA GLY A 39 14.15 1.37 -0.50
C GLY A 39 15.06 0.35 0.19
N VAL A 40 15.92 0.81 1.11
CA VAL A 40 16.76 -0.10 1.92
C VAL A 40 15.89 -1.02 2.77
N ALA A 41 14.86 -0.51 3.44
CA ALA A 41 13.95 -1.35 4.22
C ALA A 41 13.23 -2.39 3.35
N TYR A 42 12.80 -2.02 2.15
CA TYR A 42 12.16 -2.94 1.20
C TYR A 42 13.13 -4.03 0.73
N PHE A 43 14.41 -3.71 0.53
CA PHE A 43 15.41 -4.72 0.20
C PHE A 43 15.64 -5.69 1.37
N LEU A 44 15.84 -5.18 2.59
CA LEU A 44 16.09 -6.00 3.77
C LEU A 44 14.91 -6.96 4.04
N ILE A 45 13.68 -6.46 4.00
CA ILE A 45 12.49 -7.26 4.32
C ILE A 45 12.03 -8.07 3.11
N GLY A 46 12.01 -7.48 1.92
CA GLY A 46 11.47 -8.08 0.71
C GLY A 46 12.42 -9.03 -0.04
N VAL A 47 13.73 -8.96 0.24
CA VAL A 47 14.72 -9.84 -0.40
C VAL A 47 15.38 -10.76 0.62
N ILE A 48 16.01 -10.20 1.67
CA ILE A 48 16.82 -11.03 2.59
C ILE A 48 15.97 -12.04 3.33
N LEU A 49 14.82 -11.62 3.87
CA LEU A 49 13.95 -12.52 4.65
C LEU A 49 13.37 -13.66 3.77
N PRO A 50 12.79 -13.41 2.58
CA PRO A 50 12.36 -14.50 1.70
C PRO A 50 13.47 -15.42 1.24
N VAL A 51 14.66 -14.89 0.90
CA VAL A 51 15.80 -15.71 0.49
C VAL A 51 16.24 -16.63 1.63
N ALA A 52 16.35 -16.12 2.86
CA ALA A 52 16.69 -16.94 4.01
C ALA A 52 15.64 -18.04 4.27
N ALA A 53 14.35 -17.70 4.21
CA ALA A 53 13.25 -18.64 4.42
C ALA A 53 13.18 -19.72 3.33
N LEU A 54 13.30 -19.35 2.05
CA LEU A 54 13.29 -20.29 0.93
C LEU A 54 14.54 -21.17 0.91
N SER A 55 15.70 -20.62 1.28
CA SER A 55 16.94 -21.38 1.43
C SER A 55 16.79 -22.49 2.47
N ALA A 56 16.25 -22.16 3.65
CA ALA A 56 15.99 -23.13 4.71
C ALA A 56 14.98 -24.22 4.30
N GLN A 57 14.11 -23.93 3.35
CA GLN A 57 13.11 -24.88 2.81
C GLN A 57 13.63 -25.67 1.60
N GLY A 58 14.82 -25.37 1.08
CA GLY A 58 15.32 -25.95 -0.18
C GLY A 58 14.49 -25.55 -1.41
N ALA A 59 13.71 -24.46 -1.32
CA ALA A 59 12.70 -24.04 -2.30
C ALA A 59 13.14 -22.81 -3.12
N LEU A 60 14.45 -22.61 -3.29
CA LEU A 60 15.00 -21.52 -4.12
C LEU A 60 14.92 -21.77 -5.64
N SER A 61 14.24 -22.84 -6.06
CA SER A 61 14.09 -23.23 -7.46
C SER A 61 12.61 -23.41 -7.84
N GLY A 62 12.31 -23.45 -9.14
CA GLY A 62 10.94 -23.69 -9.63
C GLY A 62 10.07 -22.45 -9.81
N PHE A 63 10.67 -21.27 -9.98
CA PHE A 63 9.91 -20.05 -10.28
C PHE A 63 9.26 -20.11 -11.66
N ASN A 64 7.94 -19.89 -11.72
CA ASN A 64 7.20 -19.75 -12.97
C ASN A 64 7.40 -18.34 -13.54
N THR A 65 7.73 -18.22 -14.84
CA THR A 65 7.94 -16.94 -15.54
C THR A 65 6.76 -15.97 -15.39
N ASN A 66 5.52 -16.44 -15.51
CA ASN A 66 4.33 -15.60 -15.35
C ASN A 66 4.19 -15.11 -13.90
N GLY A 67 4.46 -15.99 -12.94
CA GLY A 67 4.46 -15.63 -11.51
C GLY A 67 5.55 -14.61 -11.20
N LEU A 68 6.75 -14.78 -11.77
CA LEU A 68 7.87 -13.86 -11.60
C LEU A 68 7.53 -12.47 -12.14
N ILE A 69 6.99 -12.38 -13.36
CA ILE A 69 6.63 -11.09 -13.99
C ILE A 69 5.52 -10.41 -13.20
N THR A 70 4.43 -11.11 -12.88
CA THR A 70 3.28 -10.53 -12.17
C THR A 70 3.65 -10.09 -10.75
N ALA A 71 4.43 -10.88 -10.01
CA ALA A 71 4.91 -10.51 -8.68
C ALA A 71 5.90 -9.33 -8.74
N THR A 72 6.77 -9.28 -9.75
CA THR A 72 7.70 -8.15 -9.94
C THR A 72 6.95 -6.86 -10.26
N ILE A 73 5.93 -6.91 -11.12
CA ILE A 73 5.06 -5.76 -11.41
C ILE A 73 4.33 -5.31 -10.13
N ALA A 74 3.80 -6.24 -9.33
CA ALA A 74 3.16 -5.90 -8.06
C ALA A 74 4.13 -5.19 -7.10
N GLY A 75 5.38 -5.67 -6.99
CA GLY A 75 6.43 -5.01 -6.21
C GLY A 75 6.77 -3.61 -6.72
N ALA A 76 6.88 -3.44 -8.04
CA ALA A 76 7.11 -2.14 -8.66
C ALA A 76 5.97 -1.15 -8.38
N LEU A 77 4.72 -1.59 -8.49
CA LEU A 77 3.54 -0.76 -8.17
C LEU A 77 3.55 -0.32 -6.70
N GLY A 78 3.95 -1.19 -5.77
CA GLY A 78 4.11 -0.84 -4.36
C GLY A 78 5.19 0.22 -4.13
N ALA A 79 6.36 0.06 -4.76
CA ALA A 79 7.46 1.03 -4.66
C ALA A 79 7.10 2.39 -5.27
N ILE A 80 6.41 2.39 -6.42
CA ILE A 80 5.89 3.61 -7.06
C ILE A 80 4.89 4.30 -6.12
N GLY A 81 3.96 3.55 -5.53
CA GLY A 81 2.99 4.09 -4.57
C GLY A 81 3.66 4.76 -3.37
N ALA A 82 4.67 4.11 -2.77
CA ALA A 82 5.48 4.69 -1.69
C ALA A 82 6.19 5.99 -2.15
N GLY A 83 6.77 6.00 -3.35
CA GLY A 83 7.36 7.21 -3.95
C GLY A 83 6.35 8.34 -4.13
N CYS A 84 5.14 8.04 -4.60
CA CYS A 84 4.07 9.03 -4.75
C CYS A 84 3.67 9.66 -3.40
N ILE A 85 3.62 8.87 -2.32
CA ILE A 85 3.32 9.39 -0.97
C ILE A 85 4.42 10.36 -0.50
N ILE A 86 5.69 10.01 -0.70
CA ILE A 86 6.83 10.88 -0.37
C ILE A 86 6.74 12.20 -1.13
N TRP A 87 6.40 12.15 -2.42
CA TRP A 87 6.25 13.35 -3.25
C TRP A 87 5.01 14.16 -2.85
N ALA A 88 3.93 13.52 -2.44
CA ALA A 88 2.76 14.20 -1.91
C ALA A 88 3.11 14.99 -0.63
N PHE A 89 3.90 14.39 0.27
CA PHE A 89 4.42 15.09 1.45
C PHE A 89 5.38 16.22 1.08
N ARG A 90 6.22 16.03 0.05
CA ARG A 90 7.10 17.09 -0.46
C ARG A 90 6.29 18.28 -0.98
N ALA A 91 5.15 18.01 -1.62
CA ALA A 91 4.24 19.02 -2.15
C ALA A 91 3.36 19.70 -1.07
N GLY A 92 3.60 19.44 0.22
CA GLY A 92 2.86 20.05 1.33
C GLY A 92 1.71 19.21 1.87
N GLY A 93 1.52 17.98 1.36
CA GLY A 93 0.56 17.04 1.94
C GLY A 93 0.94 16.66 3.37
N LEU A 94 -0.07 16.56 4.24
CA LEU A 94 0.11 16.05 5.61
C LEU A 94 -0.42 14.61 5.70
N PRO A 95 0.12 13.77 6.61
CA PRO A 95 -0.30 12.37 6.75
C PRO A 95 -1.80 12.19 6.90
N PHE A 96 -2.44 13.08 7.66
CA PHE A 96 -3.88 13.04 7.90
C PHE A 96 -4.73 13.41 6.67
N TYR A 97 -4.14 13.90 5.58
CA TYR A 97 -4.82 14.02 4.29
C TYR A 97 -4.44 12.91 3.33
N VAL A 98 -3.14 12.74 3.11
CA VAL A 98 -2.62 11.85 2.06
C VAL A 98 -3.00 10.42 2.37
N MET A 99 -2.89 9.99 3.63
CA MET A 99 -3.15 8.59 3.99
C MET A 99 -4.63 8.23 3.82
N PRO A 100 -5.61 8.96 4.39
CA PRO A 100 -7.02 8.63 4.14
C PRO A 100 -7.42 8.67 2.66
N LEU A 101 -6.86 9.58 1.86
CA LEU A 101 -7.12 9.62 0.42
C LEU A 101 -6.59 8.37 -0.30
N VAL A 102 -5.35 7.95 0.01
CA VAL A 102 -4.75 6.75 -0.56
C VAL A 102 -5.53 5.49 -0.13
N PHE A 103 -5.79 5.33 1.17
CA PHE A 103 -6.45 4.12 1.68
C PHE A 103 -7.96 4.09 1.45
N GLY A 104 -8.60 5.24 1.20
CA GLY A 104 -9.99 5.30 0.74
C GLY A 104 -10.13 4.98 -0.76
N GLY A 105 -9.15 5.41 -1.58
CA GLY A 105 -9.16 5.18 -3.03
C GLY A 105 -8.63 3.80 -3.46
N ALA A 106 -7.61 3.28 -2.77
CA ALA A 106 -6.96 2.02 -3.14
C ALA A 106 -7.91 0.81 -3.22
N PRO A 107 -8.89 0.62 -2.32
CA PRO A 107 -9.87 -0.46 -2.44
C PRO A 107 -10.70 -0.37 -3.73
N ILE A 108 -11.07 0.84 -4.16
CA ILE A 108 -11.85 1.06 -5.39
C ILE A 108 -11.03 0.61 -6.61
N VAL A 109 -9.78 1.04 -6.69
CA VAL A 109 -8.86 0.66 -7.77
C VAL A 109 -8.61 -0.86 -7.76
N ASN A 110 -8.39 -1.45 -6.58
CA ASN A 110 -8.16 -2.88 -6.45
C ASN A 110 -9.35 -3.69 -6.96
N VAL A 111 -10.58 -3.32 -6.60
CA VAL A 111 -11.77 -4.01 -7.09
C VAL A 111 -11.95 -3.81 -8.59
N ALA A 112 -11.72 -2.60 -9.12
CA ALA A 112 -11.79 -2.32 -10.56
C ALA A 112 -10.81 -3.19 -11.36
N ILE A 113 -9.54 -3.23 -10.96
CA ILE A 113 -8.51 -4.07 -11.59
C ILE A 113 -8.88 -5.55 -11.45
N SER A 114 -9.36 -5.98 -10.28
CA SER A 114 -9.78 -7.37 -10.05
C SER A 114 -10.94 -7.76 -10.97
N MET A 115 -11.90 -6.87 -11.23
CA MET A 115 -12.99 -7.13 -12.19
C MET A 115 -12.51 -7.18 -13.64
N VAL A 116 -11.45 -6.45 -13.99
CA VAL A 116 -10.84 -6.53 -15.34
C VAL A 116 -10.09 -7.85 -15.53
N ILE A 117 -9.31 -8.27 -14.53
CA ILE A 117 -8.54 -9.52 -14.56
C ILE A 117 -9.46 -10.73 -14.43
N HIS A 118 -10.51 -10.62 -13.62
CA HIS A 118 -11.51 -11.66 -13.38
C HIS A 118 -12.92 -11.10 -13.64
N PRO A 119 -13.35 -11.07 -14.92
CA PRO A 119 -14.66 -10.55 -15.30
C PRO A 119 -15.80 -11.21 -14.52
N PRO A 120 -16.73 -10.43 -13.94
CA PRO A 120 -17.82 -10.97 -13.16
C PRO A 120 -18.74 -11.80 -14.05
N LYS A 121 -19.04 -13.02 -13.60
CA LYS A 121 -19.93 -13.97 -14.31
C LYS A 121 -21.42 -13.66 -14.13
N ALA A 122 -21.74 -12.78 -13.17
CA ALA A 122 -23.09 -12.35 -12.84
C ALA A 122 -23.14 -10.82 -12.79
N ALA A 123 -24.36 -10.27 -12.80
CA ALA A 123 -24.55 -8.84 -12.66
C ALA A 123 -23.91 -8.33 -11.35
N ILE A 124 -23.16 -7.24 -11.46
CA ILE A 124 -22.54 -6.58 -10.31
C ILE A 124 -23.66 -6.04 -9.41
N SER A 125 -23.66 -6.44 -8.15
CA SER A 125 -24.63 -5.93 -7.18
C SER A 125 -24.50 -4.39 -7.06
N PRO A 126 -25.60 -3.63 -7.17
CA PRO A 126 -25.57 -2.18 -6.95
C PRO A 126 -24.97 -1.76 -5.60
N MET A 127 -25.03 -2.65 -4.59
CA MET A 127 -24.45 -2.43 -3.26
C MET A 127 -22.92 -2.25 -3.29
N LEU A 128 -22.24 -2.76 -4.32
CA LEU A 128 -20.80 -2.51 -4.48
C LEU A 128 -20.50 -1.02 -4.67
N TYR A 129 -21.28 -0.36 -5.53
CA TYR A 129 -21.13 1.08 -5.79
C TYR A 129 -21.51 1.92 -4.57
N VAL A 130 -22.53 1.48 -3.82
CA VAL A 130 -22.85 2.07 -2.51
C VAL A 130 -21.66 1.93 -1.55
N GLY A 131 -20.99 0.78 -1.52
CA GLY A 131 -19.77 0.57 -0.73
C GLY A 131 -18.63 1.52 -1.12
N PHE A 132 -18.40 1.76 -2.41
CA PHE A 132 -17.41 2.75 -2.87
C PHE A 132 -17.78 4.17 -2.43
N LEU A 133 -19.05 4.54 -2.55
CA LEU A 133 -19.55 5.84 -2.11
C LEU A 133 -19.34 6.00 -0.60
N LEU A 134 -19.74 5.01 0.20
CA LEU A 134 -19.58 5.04 1.66
C LEU A 134 -18.11 5.09 2.07
N THR A 135 -17.22 4.38 1.38
CA THR A 135 -15.77 4.43 1.64
C THR A 135 -15.22 5.83 1.35
N SER A 136 -15.62 6.42 0.23
CA SER A 136 -15.23 7.77 -0.17
C SER A 136 -15.75 8.83 0.81
N VAL A 137 -17.00 8.70 1.24
CA VAL A 137 -17.63 9.57 2.24
C VAL A 137 -16.95 9.41 3.61
N GLY A 138 -16.66 8.18 4.04
CA GLY A 138 -15.94 7.91 5.28
C GLY A 138 -14.55 8.55 5.28
N ALA A 139 -13.80 8.41 4.17
CA ALA A 139 -12.53 9.11 4.00
C ALA A 139 -12.74 10.64 4.07
N ALA A 140 -13.73 11.20 3.37
CA ALA A 140 -14.04 12.64 3.41
C ALA A 140 -14.41 13.13 4.83
N MET A 141 -15.14 12.34 5.61
CA MET A 141 -15.46 12.66 7.00
C MET A 141 -14.22 12.70 7.88
N VAL A 142 -13.30 11.74 7.73
CA VAL A 142 -11.99 11.77 8.44
C VAL A 142 -11.21 13.02 8.09
N LEU A 143 -11.22 13.42 6.81
CA LEU A 143 -10.56 14.64 6.36
C LEU A 143 -11.23 15.90 6.92
N TYR A 144 -12.57 15.93 6.97
CA TYR A 144 -13.34 17.08 7.41
C TYR A 144 -13.27 17.29 8.93
N PHE A 145 -13.46 16.23 9.71
CA PHE A 145 -13.46 16.26 11.18
C PHE A 145 -12.08 15.97 11.79
N ARG A 146 -11.01 16.13 11.01
CA ARG A 146 -9.65 15.96 11.51
C ARG A 146 -9.37 16.91 12.70
N PRO A 147 -8.58 16.50 13.69
CA PRO A 147 -8.15 17.40 14.76
C PRO A 147 -7.33 18.56 14.17
N THR A 148 -7.69 19.80 14.52
CA THR A 148 -6.83 20.97 14.31
C THR A 148 -5.86 21.05 15.48
N ALA A 149 -4.57 20.87 15.20
CA ALA A 149 -3.49 21.22 16.11
C ALA A 149 -2.87 22.55 15.68
#